data_AF-A0A3B9FM44-F1
#
_entry.id   AF-A0A3B9FM44-F1
#
_cell.length_a   1.000
_cell.length_b   1.000
_cell.length_c   1.000
_cell.angle_alpha   90.00
_cell.angle_beta   90.00
_cell.angle_gamma   90.00
#
_symmetry.space_group_name_H-M   'P 1'
#
loop_
_entity.id
_entity.type
_entity.pdbx_description
1 polymer ?
#
loop_
_entity_poly.entity_id
_entity_poly.type
_entity_poly.pdbx_seq_one_letter_code
_entity_poly.pdbx_strand_id
1 'polypeptide(L)'
;TTWDLPRILSEIDKQFQKTLSHHEILKKEAVKDYNFLLNQGTVPDSYRPTMYDFVVHDGLRFYSAGEQGGSKAQDAFVLAADSPIFASAKDFMAWEIDSEDDESPKIKAIGLFQDLLGFHQDGDNQDAFVEADLLRLRYGFNQSFGEEKKARYKAALKRFTQEWADHEMSARAMFRHAEVLRGEGELVEAHKLAKRGATVFPDSVGGKECKNLISQLETKSSSVSTERVWNAPLPKIQLRYRNLTKAYFRIIPFDW
;
A
#
# COMPACT_ATOMS: atom_id res chain seq x y z
N THR A 1 -0.09 39.06 3.65
CA THR A 1 -1.02 37.93 3.44
C THR A 1 -0.32 36.67 3.88
N THR A 2 -0.84 35.98 4.89
CA THR A 2 -0.20 34.79 5.48
C THR A 2 -0.56 33.54 4.67
N TRP A 3 0.42 32.67 4.46
CA TRP A 3 0.22 31.34 3.88
C TRP A 3 -0.14 30.36 5.00
N ASP A 4 -1.44 30.12 5.19
CA ASP A 4 -1.92 29.06 6.07
C ASP A 4 -1.97 27.72 5.32
N LEU A 5 -2.08 26.63 6.08
CA LEU A 5 -2.07 25.28 5.52
C LEU A 5 -3.21 25.04 4.50
N PRO A 6 -4.48 25.45 4.74
CA PRO A 6 -5.55 25.29 3.75
C PRO A 6 -5.23 25.98 2.42
N ARG A 7 -4.69 27.21 2.45
CA ARG A 7 -4.29 27.92 1.24
C ARG A 7 -3.15 27.22 0.51
N ILE A 8 -2.15 26.71 1.23
CA ILE A 8 -1.05 25.96 0.62
C ILE A 8 -1.59 24.72 -0.10
N LEU A 9 -2.46 23.94 0.56
CA LEU A 9 -3.04 22.73 -0.03
C LEU A 9 -3.92 23.05 -1.25
N SER A 10 -4.72 24.10 -1.20
CA SER A 10 -5.55 24.55 -2.34
C SER A 10 -4.70 25.01 -3.53
N GLU A 11 -3.61 25.73 -3.30
CA GLU A 11 -2.72 26.13 -4.41
C GLU A 11 -1.96 24.94 -5.00
N ILE A 12 -1.56 23.95 -4.19
CA ILE A 12 -0.95 22.70 -4.69
C ILE A 12 -1.95 21.94 -5.57
N ASP A 13 -3.19 21.75 -5.09
CA ASP A 13 -4.26 21.11 -5.85
C ASP A 13 -4.49 21.81 -7.19
N LYS A 14 -4.61 23.13 -7.18
CA LYS A 14 -4.75 23.95 -8.39
C LYS A 14 -3.61 23.75 -9.38
N GLN A 15 -2.36 23.64 -8.93
CA GLN A 15 -1.23 23.37 -9.84
C GLN A 15 -1.28 21.96 -10.43
N PHE A 16 -1.70 20.96 -9.65
CA PHE A 16 -1.90 19.60 -10.17
C PHE A 16 -3.01 19.57 -11.21
N GLN A 17 -4.18 20.12 -10.91
CA GLN A 17 -5.31 20.18 -11.85
C GLN A 17 -4.93 20.90 -13.15
N LYS A 18 -4.24 22.04 -13.04
CA LYS A 18 -3.70 22.76 -14.20
C LYS A 18 -2.75 21.89 -15.02
N THR A 19 -1.82 21.19 -14.38
CA THR A 19 -0.86 20.34 -15.10
C THR A 19 -1.55 19.15 -15.76
N LEU A 20 -2.44 18.47 -15.05
CA LEU A 20 -3.19 17.31 -15.53
C LEU A 20 -4.17 17.65 -16.67
N SER A 21 -4.64 18.89 -16.76
CA SER A 21 -5.43 19.36 -17.91
C SER A 21 -4.67 19.28 -19.26
N HIS A 22 -3.34 19.15 -19.23
CA HIS A 22 -2.50 18.92 -20.40
C HIS A 22 -2.23 17.43 -20.68
N HIS A 23 -3.10 16.52 -20.23
CA HIS A 23 -2.89 15.07 -20.34
C HIS A 23 -2.56 14.58 -21.76
N GLU A 24 -3.15 15.17 -22.81
CA GLU A 24 -2.87 14.80 -24.20
C GLU A 24 -1.41 14.92 -24.61
N ILE A 25 -0.71 15.93 -24.08
CA ILE A 25 0.72 16.14 -24.32
C ILE A 25 1.52 15.23 -23.38
N LEU A 26 1.17 15.24 -22.09
CA LEU A 26 1.87 14.47 -21.07
C LEU A 26 1.93 12.96 -21.36
N LYS A 27 0.86 12.40 -21.96
CA LYS A 27 0.77 10.98 -22.36
C LYS A 27 1.67 10.62 -23.56
N LYS A 28 2.16 11.61 -24.32
CA LYS A 28 3.04 11.41 -25.49
C LYS A 28 4.51 11.59 -25.16
N GLU A 29 4.79 12.38 -24.14
CA GLU A 29 6.16 12.69 -23.70
C GLU A 29 6.73 11.55 -22.84
N ALA A 30 7.79 10.90 -23.31
CA ALA A 30 8.42 9.82 -22.57
C ALA A 30 9.18 10.38 -21.35
N VAL A 31 9.00 9.77 -20.17
CA VAL A 31 9.63 10.26 -18.92
C VAL A 31 11.16 10.32 -19.03
N LYS A 32 11.73 9.36 -19.76
CA LYS A 32 13.17 9.22 -19.95
C LYS A 32 13.81 10.43 -20.62
N ASP A 33 13.06 11.13 -21.47
CA ASP A 33 13.54 12.31 -22.21
C ASP A 33 13.74 13.51 -21.26
N TYR A 34 13.17 13.42 -20.05
CA TYR A 34 13.27 14.43 -19.00
C TYR A 34 14.19 14.02 -17.85
N ASN A 35 14.95 12.91 -17.97
CA ASN A 35 15.86 12.42 -16.93
C ASN A 35 16.91 13.46 -16.47
N PHE A 36 17.23 14.44 -17.31
CA PHE A 36 18.14 15.54 -16.95
C PHE A 36 17.54 16.54 -15.95
N LEU A 37 16.21 16.58 -15.81
CA LEU A 37 15.48 17.42 -14.84
C LEU A 37 14.98 16.65 -13.62
N LEU A 38 14.87 15.32 -13.72
CA LEU A 38 14.24 14.49 -12.71
C LEU A 38 15.26 13.83 -11.80
N ASN A 39 14.99 13.84 -10.49
CA ASN A 39 15.70 12.98 -9.55
C ASN A 39 15.22 11.55 -9.71
N GLN A 40 16.05 10.71 -10.32
CA GLN A 40 15.69 9.33 -10.60
C GLN A 40 15.49 8.53 -9.31
N GLY A 41 14.38 7.79 -9.26
CA GLY A 41 14.05 6.87 -8.18
C GLY A 41 14.50 5.44 -8.49
N THR A 42 13.94 4.48 -7.76
CA THR A 42 14.17 3.04 -7.96
C THR A 42 13.05 2.34 -8.72
N VAL A 43 12.00 3.07 -9.10
CA VAL A 43 10.89 2.54 -9.91
C VAL A 43 11.33 2.55 -11.37
N PRO A 44 11.23 1.42 -12.09
CA PRO A 44 11.57 1.36 -13.51
C PRO A 44 10.69 2.29 -14.35
N ASP A 45 11.26 2.86 -15.41
CA ASP A 45 10.51 3.68 -16.39
C ASP A 45 9.36 2.89 -17.03
N SER A 46 9.47 1.57 -17.16
CA SER A 46 8.39 0.75 -17.74
C SER A 46 7.10 0.79 -16.92
N TYR A 47 7.18 1.09 -15.63
CA TYR A 47 6.03 1.21 -14.74
C TYR A 47 5.41 2.62 -14.81
N ARG A 48 6.17 3.60 -15.31
CA ARG A 48 5.80 5.02 -15.39
C ARG A 48 6.37 5.66 -16.65
N PRO A 49 5.95 5.19 -17.85
CA PRO A 49 6.68 5.47 -19.08
C PRO A 49 6.62 6.92 -19.56
N THR A 50 5.63 7.70 -19.10
CA THR A 50 5.34 9.04 -19.63
C THR A 50 5.39 10.12 -18.55
N MET A 51 5.46 11.38 -18.99
CA MET A 51 5.29 12.53 -18.08
C MET A 51 3.91 12.56 -17.44
N TYR A 52 2.89 11.97 -18.07
CA TYR A 52 1.57 11.78 -17.45
C TYR A 52 1.68 10.88 -16.22
N ASP A 53 2.34 9.73 -16.34
CA ASP A 53 2.56 8.81 -15.21
C ASP A 53 3.27 9.51 -14.05
N PHE A 54 4.33 10.26 -14.37
CA PHE A 54 5.09 11.01 -13.37
C PHE A 54 4.19 11.97 -12.57
N VAL A 55 3.41 12.81 -13.26
CA VAL A 55 2.53 13.80 -12.63
C VAL A 55 1.40 13.12 -11.86
N VAL A 56 0.76 12.09 -12.43
CA VAL A 56 -0.31 11.33 -11.78
C VAL A 56 0.18 10.70 -10.49
N HIS A 57 1.36 10.07 -10.48
CA HIS A 57 1.91 9.46 -9.26
C HIS A 57 2.31 10.48 -8.19
N ASP A 58 2.73 11.69 -8.57
CA ASP A 58 2.98 12.78 -7.62
C ASP A 58 1.65 13.31 -7.03
N GLY A 59 0.64 13.52 -7.88
CA GLY A 59 -0.71 13.88 -7.48
C GLY A 59 -1.36 12.85 -6.55
N LEU A 60 -1.26 11.56 -6.88
CA LEU A 60 -1.74 10.47 -6.02
C LEU A 60 -1.09 10.49 -4.63
N ARG A 61 0.20 10.83 -4.55
CA ARG A 61 0.91 10.99 -3.25
C ARG A 61 0.32 12.15 -2.45
N PHE A 62 0.10 13.28 -3.11
CA PHE A 62 -0.52 14.46 -2.51
C PHE A 62 -1.94 14.17 -2.01
N TYR A 63 -2.81 13.64 -2.87
CA TYR A 63 -4.21 13.34 -2.51
C TYR A 63 -4.34 12.23 -1.47
N SER A 64 -3.39 11.29 -1.40
CA SER A 64 -3.34 10.29 -0.33
C SER A 64 -2.90 10.87 1.02
N ALA A 65 -2.11 11.96 1.03
CA ALA A 65 -1.60 12.59 2.23
C ALA A 65 -2.51 13.71 2.77
N GLY A 66 -3.24 14.40 1.89
CA GLY A 66 -3.99 15.63 2.20
C GLY A 66 -5.04 15.50 3.32
N GLU A 67 -5.58 14.31 3.55
CA GLU A 67 -6.53 14.07 4.66
C GLU A 67 -5.91 14.15 6.06
N GLN A 68 -4.58 14.17 6.20
CA GLN A 68 -3.90 14.26 7.50
C GLN A 68 -3.82 15.70 8.03
N GLY A 69 -4.11 16.73 7.22
CA GLY A 69 -3.79 18.12 7.52
C GLY A 69 -4.95 19.10 7.71
N GLY A 70 -6.21 18.69 7.50
CA GLY A 70 -7.36 19.61 7.47
C GLY A 70 -8.57 19.18 8.31
N SER A 71 -9.41 20.15 8.69
CA SER A 71 -10.73 19.89 9.28
C SER A 71 -11.62 19.22 8.23
N LYS A 72 -12.15 18.03 8.54
CA LYS A 72 -13.07 17.31 7.65
C LYS A 72 -14.44 18.00 7.69
N ALA A 73 -14.98 18.33 6.52
CA ALA A 73 -16.37 18.74 6.37
C ALA A 73 -17.30 17.59 6.82
N GLN A 74 -18.50 17.93 7.30
CA GLN A 74 -19.49 16.93 7.75
C GLN A 74 -19.94 16.01 6.60
N ASP A 75 -19.90 16.50 5.36
CA ASP A 75 -20.35 15.79 4.16
C ASP A 75 -19.18 15.25 3.31
N ALA A 76 -17.98 15.13 3.89
CA ALA A 76 -16.81 14.65 3.17
C ALA A 76 -17.00 13.22 2.66
N PHE A 77 -16.62 12.96 1.41
CA PHE A 77 -16.75 11.63 0.81
C PHE A 77 -16.04 10.54 1.63
N VAL A 78 -16.78 9.45 1.88
CA VAL A 78 -16.29 8.27 2.60
C VAL A 78 -16.15 7.12 1.62
N LEU A 79 -14.92 6.64 1.47
CA LEU A 79 -14.64 5.45 0.67
C LEU A 79 -15.06 4.19 1.42
N ALA A 80 -16.22 3.63 1.08
CA ALA A 80 -16.68 2.38 1.66
C ALA A 80 -15.92 1.18 1.06
N ALA A 81 -15.59 0.18 1.90
CA ALA A 81 -14.85 -1.00 1.46
C ALA A 81 -15.66 -1.93 0.55
N ASP A 82 -16.99 -1.78 0.53
CA ASP A 82 -17.89 -2.51 -0.37
C ASP A 82 -18.06 -1.86 -1.75
N SER A 83 -17.53 -0.64 -1.94
CA SER A 83 -17.43 0.01 -3.25
C SER A 83 -16.56 -0.78 -4.25
N PRO A 84 -16.57 -0.42 -5.54
CA PRO A 84 -15.72 -1.03 -6.57
C PRO A 84 -14.20 -0.90 -6.36
N ILE A 85 -13.71 -0.25 -5.31
CA ILE A 85 -12.27 -0.09 -5.04
C ILE A 85 -11.49 -1.41 -4.97
N PHE A 86 -12.14 -2.53 -4.62
CA PHE A 86 -11.54 -3.88 -4.63
C PHE A 86 -12.10 -4.80 -5.73
N ALA A 87 -12.94 -4.28 -6.63
CA ALA A 87 -13.47 -5.00 -7.77
C ALA A 87 -12.39 -5.23 -8.86
N SER A 88 -12.78 -5.91 -9.95
CA SER A 88 -11.90 -6.07 -11.12
C SER A 88 -11.45 -4.70 -11.64
N ALA A 89 -10.30 -4.63 -12.33
CA ALA A 89 -9.85 -3.37 -12.92
C ALA A 89 -10.90 -2.77 -13.85
N LYS A 90 -11.59 -3.62 -14.62
CA LYS A 90 -12.71 -3.24 -15.49
C LYS A 90 -13.87 -2.60 -14.71
N ASP A 91 -14.36 -3.24 -13.65
CA ASP A 91 -15.49 -2.72 -12.88
C ASP A 91 -15.12 -1.45 -12.12
N PHE A 92 -13.86 -1.33 -11.70
CA PHE A 92 -13.34 -0.11 -11.09
C PHE A 92 -13.24 1.04 -12.09
N MET A 93 -12.73 0.81 -13.30
CA MET A 93 -12.68 1.83 -14.34
C MET A 93 -14.08 2.32 -14.76
N ALA A 94 -15.09 1.44 -14.70
CA ALA A 94 -16.48 1.77 -14.98
C ALA A 94 -17.24 2.39 -13.79
N TRP A 95 -16.59 2.56 -12.63
CA TRP A 95 -17.26 3.05 -11.43
C TRP A 95 -17.52 4.57 -11.51
N GLU A 96 -18.79 4.94 -11.53
CA GLU A 96 -19.24 6.32 -11.33
C GLU A 96 -19.46 6.59 -9.84
N ILE A 97 -18.83 7.63 -9.32
CA ILE A 97 -18.97 8.04 -7.92
C ILE A 97 -20.15 9.00 -7.81
N ASP A 98 -21.19 8.59 -7.11
CA ASP A 98 -22.30 9.46 -6.72
C ASP A 98 -21.93 10.22 -5.43
N SER A 99 -21.55 11.48 -5.57
CA SER A 99 -21.19 12.35 -4.45
C SER A 99 -21.34 13.82 -4.82
N GLU A 100 -21.79 14.64 -3.86
CA GLU A 100 -21.85 16.10 -3.98
C GLU A 100 -20.51 16.78 -3.58
N ASP A 101 -19.51 16.03 -3.11
CA ASP A 101 -18.18 16.53 -2.69
C ASP A 101 -17.19 16.52 -3.87
N ASP A 102 -17.40 17.41 -4.84
CA ASP A 102 -16.60 17.52 -6.07
C ASP A 102 -15.11 17.85 -5.83
N GLU A 103 -14.81 18.48 -4.70
CA GLU A 103 -13.44 18.83 -4.29
C GLU A 103 -12.71 17.71 -3.52
N SER A 104 -13.35 16.56 -3.31
CA SER A 104 -12.81 15.48 -2.50
C SER A 104 -11.45 14.97 -3.03
N PRO A 105 -10.37 15.00 -2.20
CA PRO A 105 -9.09 14.40 -2.57
C PRO A 105 -9.20 12.89 -2.89
N LYS A 106 -10.16 12.19 -2.27
CA LYS A 106 -10.38 10.76 -2.53
C LYS A 106 -10.99 10.52 -3.89
N ILE A 107 -11.98 11.32 -4.29
CA ILE A 107 -12.60 11.23 -5.62
C ILE A 107 -11.57 11.57 -6.68
N LYS A 108 -10.78 12.64 -6.48
CA LYS A 108 -9.65 12.99 -7.37
C LYS A 108 -8.65 11.83 -7.50
N ALA A 109 -8.25 11.20 -6.40
CA ALA A 109 -7.34 10.05 -6.44
C ALA A 109 -7.94 8.83 -7.16
N ILE A 110 -9.22 8.55 -6.96
CA ILE A 110 -9.91 7.45 -7.65
C ILE A 110 -9.96 7.73 -9.16
N GLY A 111 -10.36 8.93 -9.56
CA GLY A 111 -10.36 9.35 -10.96
C GLY A 111 -8.98 9.21 -11.61
N LEU A 112 -7.92 9.63 -10.91
CA LEU A 112 -6.54 9.46 -11.39
C LEU A 112 -6.16 7.98 -11.59
N PHE A 113 -6.58 7.07 -10.70
CA PHE A 113 -6.36 5.64 -10.91
C PHE A 113 -7.18 5.09 -12.10
N GLN A 114 -8.42 5.55 -12.27
CA GLN A 114 -9.26 5.16 -13.40
C GLN A 114 -8.63 5.61 -14.73
N ASP A 115 -8.17 6.85 -14.80
CA ASP A 115 -7.51 7.40 -16.00
C ASP A 115 -6.18 6.68 -16.30
N LEU A 116 -5.38 6.37 -15.27
CA LEU A 116 -4.12 5.67 -15.43
C LEU A 116 -4.32 4.24 -15.95
N LEU A 117 -5.29 3.52 -15.40
CA LEU A 117 -5.65 2.19 -15.90
C LEU A 117 -6.21 2.26 -17.31
N GLY A 118 -7.11 3.20 -17.59
CA GLY A 118 -7.71 3.39 -18.91
C GLY A 118 -6.68 3.75 -19.97
N PHE A 119 -5.63 4.51 -19.60
CA PHE A 119 -4.54 4.87 -20.50
C PHE A 119 -3.66 3.66 -20.86
N HIS A 120 -3.38 2.77 -19.92
CA HIS A 120 -2.46 1.65 -20.12
C HIS A 120 -3.12 0.32 -20.48
N GLN A 121 -4.46 0.22 -20.47
CA GLN A 121 -5.17 -1.06 -20.68
C GLN A 121 -4.85 -1.73 -22.01
N ASP A 122 -4.65 -0.95 -23.08
CA ASP A 122 -4.41 -1.44 -24.44
C ASP A 122 -2.91 -1.37 -24.85
N GLY A 123 -2.02 -1.11 -23.89
CA GLY A 123 -0.58 -0.99 -24.16
C GLY A 123 0.11 -2.34 -24.42
N ASP A 124 1.09 -2.36 -25.32
CA ASP A 124 1.93 -3.54 -25.59
C ASP A 124 2.68 -4.00 -24.33
N ASN A 125 3.10 -3.05 -23.49
CA ASN A 125 3.67 -3.32 -22.17
C ASN A 125 2.61 -3.05 -21.09
N GLN A 126 2.28 -4.09 -20.33
CA GLN A 126 1.28 -4.04 -19.26
C GLN A 126 1.86 -3.61 -17.90
N ASP A 127 3.18 -3.42 -17.77
CA ASP A 127 3.85 -3.07 -16.52
C ASP A 127 3.17 -1.89 -15.78
N ALA A 128 2.90 -0.79 -16.49
CA ALA A 128 2.27 0.40 -15.94
C ALA A 128 0.83 0.15 -15.49
N PHE A 129 0.06 -0.64 -16.26
CA PHE A 129 -1.29 -1.06 -15.89
C PHE A 129 -1.28 -1.91 -14.61
N VAL A 130 -0.41 -2.91 -14.56
CA VAL A 130 -0.29 -3.87 -13.45
C VAL A 130 0.11 -3.18 -12.16
N GLU A 131 1.09 -2.27 -12.22
CA GLU A 131 1.52 -1.50 -11.05
C GLU A 131 0.43 -0.51 -10.61
N ALA A 132 -0.24 0.19 -11.54
CA ALA A 132 -1.35 1.08 -11.22
C ALA A 132 -2.49 0.33 -10.50
N ASP A 133 -2.85 -0.86 -10.95
CA ASP A 133 -3.91 -1.66 -10.35
C ASP A 133 -3.51 -2.14 -8.94
N LEU A 134 -2.28 -2.61 -8.74
CA LEU A 134 -1.80 -3.00 -7.43
C LEU A 134 -1.69 -1.81 -6.45
N LEU A 135 -1.33 -0.62 -6.95
CA LEU A 135 -1.30 0.61 -6.18
C LEU A 135 -2.71 1.05 -5.76
N ARG A 136 -3.67 0.99 -6.68
CA ARG A 136 -5.10 1.24 -6.40
C ARG A 136 -5.61 0.34 -5.28
N LEU A 137 -5.35 -0.96 -5.33
CA LEU A 137 -5.81 -1.88 -4.27
C LEU A 137 -5.22 -1.50 -2.90
N ARG A 138 -3.95 -1.10 -2.84
CA ARG A 138 -3.34 -0.63 -1.59
C ARG A 138 -3.89 0.71 -1.13
N TYR A 139 -4.14 1.63 -2.05
CA TYR A 139 -4.83 2.89 -1.74
C TYR A 139 -6.18 2.60 -1.09
N GLY A 140 -6.99 1.73 -1.71
CA GLY A 140 -8.26 1.29 -1.15
C GLY A 140 -8.13 0.71 0.25
N PHE A 141 -7.16 -0.17 0.50
CA PHE A 141 -6.95 -0.74 1.83
C PHE A 141 -6.61 0.31 2.90
N ASN A 142 -5.83 1.32 2.53
CA ASN A 142 -5.43 2.39 3.42
C ASN A 142 -6.57 3.38 3.70
N GLN A 143 -7.36 3.72 2.69
CA GLN A 143 -8.33 4.82 2.76
C GLN A 143 -9.76 4.37 3.03
N SER A 144 -10.11 3.11 2.73
CA SER A 144 -11.48 2.64 2.88
C SER A 144 -11.83 2.24 4.31
N PHE A 145 -13.12 2.29 4.61
CA PHE A 145 -13.72 1.88 5.89
C PHE A 145 -14.72 0.74 5.69
N GLY A 146 -14.85 -0.13 6.71
CA GLY A 146 -15.82 -1.22 6.73
C GLY A 146 -15.23 -2.51 7.29
N GLU A 147 -16.08 -3.33 7.92
CA GLU A 147 -15.68 -4.58 8.57
C GLU A 147 -15.10 -5.59 7.57
N GLU A 148 -15.69 -5.66 6.37
CA GLU A 148 -15.28 -6.55 5.28
C GLU A 148 -14.00 -6.12 4.54
N LYS A 149 -13.37 -5.00 4.93
CA LYS A 149 -12.22 -4.42 4.22
C LYS A 149 -11.08 -5.41 4.02
N LYS A 150 -10.67 -6.11 5.08
CA LYS A 150 -9.57 -7.08 5.00
C LYS A 150 -9.93 -8.26 4.11
N ALA A 151 -11.16 -8.77 4.20
CA ALA A 151 -11.63 -9.89 3.39
C ALA A 151 -11.64 -9.52 1.90
N ARG A 152 -12.22 -8.36 1.55
CA ARG A 152 -12.27 -7.86 0.16
C ARG A 152 -10.89 -7.56 -0.41
N TYR A 153 -10.00 -6.96 0.37
CA TYR A 153 -8.63 -6.70 -0.07
C TYR A 153 -7.84 -8.00 -0.31
N LYS A 154 -7.93 -8.99 0.59
CA LYS A 154 -7.31 -10.32 0.38
C LYS A 154 -7.86 -11.02 -0.86
N ALA A 155 -9.18 -10.94 -1.10
CA ALA A 155 -9.81 -11.49 -2.30
C ALA A 155 -9.30 -10.79 -3.57
N ALA A 156 -9.17 -9.46 -3.56
CA ALA A 156 -8.62 -8.70 -4.67
C ALA A 156 -7.15 -9.05 -4.96
N LEU A 157 -6.30 -9.13 -3.93
CA LEU A 157 -4.90 -9.54 -4.07
C LEU A 157 -4.76 -10.98 -4.58
N LYS A 158 -5.65 -11.88 -4.15
CA LYS A 158 -5.69 -13.26 -4.66
C LYS A 158 -6.03 -13.29 -6.15
N ARG A 159 -7.06 -12.55 -6.57
CA ARG A 159 -7.44 -12.42 -7.99
C ARG A 159 -6.30 -11.82 -8.81
N PHE A 160 -5.72 -10.71 -8.35
CA PHE A 160 -4.57 -10.07 -8.98
C PHE A 160 -3.39 -11.04 -9.16
N THR A 161 -3.08 -11.83 -8.12
CA THR A 161 -2.00 -12.83 -8.16
C THR A 161 -2.28 -13.94 -9.18
N GLN A 162 -3.55 -14.27 -9.43
CA GLN A 162 -3.94 -15.30 -10.40
C GLN A 162 -3.90 -14.76 -11.83
N GLU A 163 -4.39 -13.53 -12.02
CA GLU A 163 -4.41 -12.84 -13.31
C GLU A 163 -3.00 -12.54 -13.82
N TRP A 164 -2.13 -12.07 -12.93
CA TRP A 164 -0.76 -11.66 -13.25
C TRP A 164 0.29 -12.68 -12.79
N ALA A 165 -0.04 -13.98 -12.84
CA ALA A 165 0.79 -15.05 -12.27
C ALA A 165 2.22 -15.10 -12.85
N ASP A 166 2.38 -14.74 -14.12
CA ASP A 166 3.67 -14.70 -14.83
C ASP A 166 4.36 -13.32 -14.77
N HIS A 167 3.75 -12.34 -14.10
CA HIS A 167 4.31 -11.01 -13.91
C HIS A 167 4.92 -10.88 -12.50
N GLU A 168 6.06 -10.20 -12.39
CA GLU A 168 6.80 -10.10 -11.11
C GLU A 168 6.04 -9.36 -10.00
N MET A 169 5.09 -8.49 -10.36
CA MET A 169 4.19 -7.82 -9.41
C MET A 169 3.28 -8.78 -8.65
N SER A 170 3.04 -10.00 -9.14
CA SER A 170 2.30 -11.01 -8.38
C SER A 170 3.00 -11.38 -7.07
N ALA A 171 4.35 -11.40 -7.03
CA ALA A 171 5.08 -11.60 -5.78
C ALA A 171 4.82 -10.47 -4.78
N ARG A 172 4.67 -9.22 -5.27
CA ARG A 172 4.34 -8.07 -4.44
C ARG A 172 2.91 -8.13 -3.91
N ALA A 173 1.97 -8.61 -4.71
CA ALA A 173 0.60 -8.88 -4.26
C ALA A 173 0.56 -10.00 -3.20
N MET A 174 1.33 -11.09 -3.40
CA MET A 174 1.47 -12.17 -2.41
C MET A 174 2.06 -11.66 -1.09
N PHE A 175 3.09 -10.82 -1.14
CA PHE A 175 3.67 -10.18 0.05
C PHE A 175 2.62 -9.39 0.81
N ARG A 176 1.89 -8.47 0.14
CA ARG A 176 0.85 -7.65 0.78
C ARG A 176 -0.27 -8.50 1.39
N HIS A 177 -0.65 -9.59 0.73
CA HIS A 177 -1.65 -10.51 1.26
C HIS A 177 -1.11 -11.22 2.51
N ALA A 178 0.13 -11.70 2.46
CA ALA A 178 0.80 -12.31 3.61
C ALA A 178 0.92 -11.34 4.80
N GLU A 179 1.09 -10.04 4.56
CA GLU A 179 1.07 -9.04 5.64
C GLU A 179 -0.29 -8.90 6.32
N VAL A 180 -1.39 -8.97 5.55
CA VAL A 180 -2.75 -8.98 6.12
C VAL A 180 -2.96 -10.22 6.97
N LEU A 181 -2.59 -11.40 6.45
CA LEU A 181 -2.68 -12.67 7.18
C LEU A 181 -1.85 -12.64 8.48
N ARG A 182 -0.62 -12.11 8.42
CA ARG A 182 0.21 -11.91 9.61
C ARG A 182 -0.48 -11.01 10.63
N GLY A 183 -1.08 -9.90 10.19
CA GLY A 183 -1.80 -8.97 11.05
C GLY A 183 -3.08 -9.55 11.67
N GLU A 184 -3.63 -10.61 11.08
CA GLU A 184 -4.77 -11.38 11.61
C GLU A 184 -4.33 -12.55 12.50
N GLY A 185 -3.02 -12.81 12.63
CA GLY A 185 -2.49 -13.94 13.40
C GLY A 185 -2.40 -15.25 12.63
N GLU A 186 -2.75 -15.27 11.35
CA GLU A 186 -2.68 -16.42 10.44
C GLU A 186 -1.24 -16.66 9.96
N LEU A 187 -0.32 -16.90 10.91
CA LEU A 187 1.13 -16.90 10.66
C LEU A 187 1.58 -18.02 9.71
N VAL A 188 0.91 -19.18 9.75
CA VAL A 188 1.23 -20.33 8.89
C VAL A 188 0.89 -20.03 7.42
N GLU A 189 -0.31 -19.49 7.17
CA GLU A 189 -0.72 -19.12 5.81
C GLU A 189 0.05 -17.91 5.30
N ALA A 190 0.35 -16.92 6.16
CA ALA A 190 1.23 -15.81 5.84
C ALA A 190 2.62 -16.31 5.38
N HIS A 191 3.22 -17.22 6.14
CA HIS A 191 4.52 -17.81 5.82
C HIS A 191 4.49 -18.57 4.49
N LYS A 192 3.49 -19.44 4.30
CA LYS A 192 3.31 -20.22 3.08
C LYS A 192 3.17 -19.32 1.84
N LEU A 193 2.38 -18.26 1.93
CA LEU A 193 2.17 -17.33 0.82
C LEU A 193 3.43 -16.51 0.53
N ALA A 194 4.12 -16.02 1.56
CA ALA A 194 5.40 -15.34 1.40
C ALA A 194 6.45 -16.27 0.76
N LYS A 195 6.52 -17.54 1.18
CA LYS A 195 7.43 -18.52 0.59
C LYS A 195 7.16 -18.74 -0.90
N ARG A 196 5.89 -18.77 -1.31
CA ARG A 196 5.52 -18.83 -2.73
C ARG A 196 6.05 -17.60 -3.48
N GLY A 197 5.77 -16.39 -3.01
CA GLY A 197 6.24 -15.15 -3.68
C GLY A 197 7.77 -15.07 -3.78
N ALA A 198 8.48 -15.44 -2.72
CA ALA A 198 9.95 -15.51 -2.69
C ALA A 198 10.55 -16.56 -3.65
N THR A 199 9.76 -17.57 -4.05
CA THR A 199 10.22 -18.66 -4.94
C THR A 199 9.94 -18.35 -6.40
N VAL A 200 8.76 -17.81 -6.73
CA VAL A 200 8.35 -17.58 -8.12
C VAL A 200 9.13 -16.41 -8.75
N PHE A 201 9.35 -15.34 -8.00
CA PHE A 201 10.10 -14.17 -8.48
C PHE A 201 11.19 -13.76 -7.47
N PRO A 202 12.25 -14.56 -7.29
CA PRO A 202 13.20 -14.41 -6.19
C PRO A 202 13.98 -13.08 -6.19
N ASP A 203 14.16 -12.47 -7.36
CA ASP A 203 14.97 -11.27 -7.56
C ASP A 203 14.15 -9.98 -7.69
N SER A 204 12.82 -10.10 -7.85
CA SER A 204 11.92 -8.96 -7.88
C SER A 204 11.84 -8.27 -6.52
N VAL A 205 11.34 -7.03 -6.51
CA VAL A 205 11.09 -6.30 -5.26
C VAL A 205 10.13 -7.09 -4.36
N GLY A 206 9.04 -7.64 -4.93
CA GLY A 206 8.08 -8.46 -4.19
C GLY A 206 8.68 -9.74 -3.63
N GLY A 207 9.56 -10.42 -4.37
CA GLY A 207 10.26 -11.61 -3.86
C GLY A 207 11.19 -11.30 -2.69
N LYS A 208 11.91 -10.17 -2.75
CA LYS A 208 12.75 -9.69 -1.65
C LYS A 208 11.90 -9.29 -0.43
N GLU A 209 10.78 -8.61 -0.63
CA GLU A 209 9.80 -8.30 0.43
C GLU A 209 9.28 -9.59 1.10
N CYS A 210 8.93 -10.61 0.30
CA CYS A 210 8.55 -11.93 0.80
C CYS A 210 9.66 -12.61 1.62
N LYS A 211 10.91 -12.61 1.14
CA LYS A 211 12.07 -13.17 1.88
C LYS A 211 12.25 -12.48 3.24
N ASN A 212 12.11 -11.15 3.28
CA ASN A 212 12.18 -10.39 4.52
C ASN A 212 11.07 -10.78 5.49
N LEU A 213 9.83 -10.97 4.99
CA LEU A 213 8.70 -11.41 5.81
C LEU A 213 8.92 -12.81 6.39
N ILE A 214 9.43 -13.76 5.59
CA ILE A 214 9.79 -15.11 6.06
C ILE A 214 10.78 -15.02 7.22
N SER A 215 11.87 -14.27 7.05
CA SER A 215 12.85 -14.04 8.11
C SER A 215 12.20 -13.48 9.37
N GLN A 216 11.32 -12.48 9.25
CA GLN A 216 10.60 -11.91 10.39
C GLN A 216 9.69 -12.92 11.10
N LEU A 217 9.01 -13.78 10.35
CA LEU A 217 8.11 -14.80 10.89
C LEU A 217 8.88 -15.92 11.60
N GLU A 218 10.07 -16.27 11.10
CA GLU A 218 10.93 -17.32 11.63
C GLU A 218 11.85 -16.85 12.76
N THR A 219 12.10 -15.53 12.89
CA THR A 219 12.96 -14.97 13.95
C THR A 219 12.53 -15.46 15.34
N LYS A 220 13.46 -16.12 16.00
CA LYS A 220 13.33 -16.56 17.39
C LYS A 220 13.29 -15.33 18.29
N SER A 221 12.39 -15.32 19.26
CA SER A 221 12.36 -14.27 20.28
C SER A 221 11.93 -14.83 21.62
N SER A 222 12.43 -14.22 22.68
CA SER A 222 12.00 -14.44 24.05
C SER A 222 12.08 -13.13 24.82
N SER A 223 11.08 -12.83 25.63
CA SER A 223 11.11 -11.74 26.59
C SER A 223 10.63 -12.25 27.94
N VAL A 224 11.35 -11.90 28.99
CA VAL A 224 10.99 -12.20 30.37
C VAL A 224 10.60 -10.90 31.05
N SER A 225 9.44 -10.89 31.71
CA SER A 225 8.98 -9.77 32.52
C SER A 225 8.53 -10.27 33.89
N THR A 226 8.95 -9.57 34.93
CA THR A 226 8.55 -9.81 36.31
C THR A 226 8.59 -8.49 37.07
N GLU A 227 8.04 -8.48 38.28
CA GLU A 227 8.05 -7.29 39.14
C GLU A 227 9.48 -6.93 39.54
N ARG A 228 9.75 -5.63 39.70
CA ARG A 228 11.09 -5.15 40.11
C ARG A 228 11.36 -5.36 41.60
N VAL A 229 10.31 -5.39 42.42
CA VAL A 229 10.38 -5.56 43.88
C VAL A 229 9.59 -6.82 44.23
N TRP A 230 10.21 -7.73 44.98
CA TRP A 230 9.65 -9.04 45.29
C TRP A 230 9.29 -9.07 46.78
N ASN A 231 8.00 -9.15 47.09
CA ASN A 231 7.49 -9.41 48.44
C ASN A 231 6.82 -10.79 48.50
N ALA A 232 6.38 -11.20 49.69
CA ALA A 232 5.55 -12.39 49.81
C ALA A 232 4.09 -12.05 49.45
N PRO A 233 3.39 -12.88 48.63
CA PRO A 233 3.91 -14.03 47.89
C PRO A 233 4.80 -13.63 46.71
N LEU A 234 5.80 -14.46 46.38
CA LEU A 234 6.74 -14.21 45.28
C LEU A 234 6.02 -13.84 43.97
N PRO A 235 6.56 -12.90 43.18
CA PRO A 235 5.91 -12.44 41.98
C PRO A 235 5.94 -13.49 40.88
N LYS A 236 5.01 -13.36 39.93
CA LYS A 236 4.98 -14.20 38.74
C LYS A 236 6.06 -13.75 37.75
N ILE A 237 6.68 -14.72 37.08
CA ILE A 237 7.56 -14.48 35.94
C ILE A 237 6.77 -14.80 34.67
N GLN A 238 6.58 -13.79 33.82
CA GLN A 238 5.96 -13.97 32.52
C GLN A 238 7.05 -14.15 31.46
N LEU A 239 7.04 -15.30 30.79
CA LEU A 239 7.84 -15.57 29.59
C LEU A 239 6.93 -15.45 28.37
N ARG A 240 7.29 -14.57 27.43
CA ARG A 240 6.74 -14.56 26.07
C ARG A 240 7.82 -15.08 25.15
N TYR A 241 7.46 -15.95 24.22
CA TYR A 241 8.41 -16.56 23.30
C TYR A 241 7.79 -16.83 21.94
N ARG A 242 8.65 -16.96 20.92
CA ARG A 242 8.28 -17.33 19.56
C ARG A 242 9.40 -18.15 18.92
N ASN A 243 9.02 -19.24 18.24
CA ASN A 243 9.94 -20.16 17.53
C ASN A 243 11.04 -20.75 18.42
N LEU A 244 10.74 -21.00 19.69
CA LEU A 244 11.63 -21.64 20.67
C LEU A 244 11.03 -22.97 21.13
N THR A 245 11.84 -24.01 21.19
CA THR A 245 11.46 -25.34 21.72
C THR A 245 11.86 -25.52 23.19
N LYS A 246 12.85 -24.75 23.66
CA LYS A 246 13.31 -24.73 25.06
C LYS A 246 13.67 -23.32 25.47
N ALA A 247 13.38 -22.97 26.73
CA ALA A 247 13.83 -21.74 27.37
C ALA A 247 14.51 -22.10 28.68
N TYR A 248 15.70 -21.54 28.92
CA TYR A 248 16.48 -21.73 30.13
C TYR A 248 16.62 -20.37 30.81
N PHE A 249 16.31 -20.28 32.10
CA PHE A 249 16.46 -19.06 32.87
C PHE A 249 17.05 -19.35 34.24
N ARG A 250 17.77 -18.35 34.76
CA ARG A 250 18.36 -18.36 36.09
C ARG A 250 17.97 -17.05 36.78
N ILE A 251 17.49 -17.15 38.01
CA ILE A 251 17.25 -15.98 38.86
C ILE A 251 18.56 -15.66 39.57
N ILE A 252 19.01 -14.40 39.48
CA ILE A 252 20.23 -13.92 40.12
C ILE A 252 19.83 -12.75 41.02
N PRO A 253 20.27 -12.73 42.29
CA PRO A 253 20.09 -11.56 43.15
C PRO A 253 20.76 -10.33 42.51
N PHE A 254 20.07 -9.20 42.51
CA PHE A 254 20.62 -7.93 42.02
C PHE A 254 20.46 -6.87 43.11
N ASP A 255 21.56 -6.60 43.81
CA ASP A 255 21.62 -5.58 44.85
C ASP A 255 21.85 -4.22 44.17
N TRP A 256 21.01 -3.23 44.50
CA TRP A 256 21.11 -1.85 44.03
C TRP A 256 21.28 -0.89 45.21
#